data_AF-A0A936RKF9-F1
#
_entry.id   AF-A0A936RKF9-F1
#
_cell.length_a   1.000
_cell.length_b   1.000
_cell.length_c   1.000
_cell.angle_alpha   90.00
_cell.angle_beta   90.00
_cell.angle_gamma   90.00
#
_symmetry.space_group_name_H-M   'P 1'
#
loop_
_entity.id
_entity.type
_entity.pdbx_description
1 polymer ?
#
loop_
_entity_poly.entity_id
_entity_poly.type
_entity_poly.pdbx_seq_one_letter_code
_entity_poly.pdbx_strand_id
1 'polypeptide(L)'
;MTNFLIQLPGYLAFIFLAISLLVNNDIKFRWINSMGGLCFVFYGILINAFPIILTNAVLFSINIFFLVKIYRRQEKFDLVEFTNDAVLVPKFLAFYRKDIQAYFPDFIMPDKPGDIKFLVLRDIVVANIFVATVDENGNAFVKINYTVPKYRDYKVGRFLFDEGKSFLAEKGIKKIIYTSVRNPDHEKFIRVMGFRKETVDNNSCYIKNI
;
A
#
# COMPACT_ATOMS: atom_id res chain seq x y z
N MET A 1 -37.12 -8.90 34.31
CA MET A 1 -36.58 -8.59 32.97
C MET A 1 -35.55 -7.46 32.94
N THR A 2 -35.38 -6.69 34.02
CA THR A 2 -34.47 -5.51 34.10
C THR A 2 -32.97 -5.82 34.12
N ASN A 3 -32.56 -7.09 34.33
CA ASN A 3 -31.14 -7.45 34.47
C ASN A 3 -30.43 -7.83 33.15
N PHE A 4 -31.16 -8.27 32.12
CA PHE A 4 -30.53 -8.70 30.86
C PHE A 4 -29.98 -7.52 30.06
N LEU A 5 -30.71 -6.41 30.04
CA LEU A 5 -30.28 -5.17 29.36
C LEU A 5 -28.99 -4.60 29.97
N ILE A 6 -28.77 -4.78 31.28
CA ILE A 6 -27.56 -4.34 31.98
C ILE A 6 -26.36 -5.25 31.65
N GLN A 7 -26.58 -6.53 31.35
CA GLN A 7 -25.52 -7.49 31.00
C GLN A 7 -25.10 -7.42 29.54
N LEU A 8 -25.97 -6.93 28.65
CA LEU A 8 -25.72 -6.87 27.21
C LEU A 8 -24.40 -6.15 26.85
N PRO A 9 -24.04 -5.00 27.45
CA PRO A 9 -22.76 -4.34 27.16
C PRO A 9 -21.55 -5.21 27.52
N GLY A 10 -21.62 -6.00 28.59
CA GLY A 10 -20.55 -6.91 29.00
C GLY A 10 -20.33 -8.04 28.01
N TYR A 11 -21.40 -8.67 27.52
CA TYR A 11 -21.29 -9.71 26.47
C TYR A 11 -20.77 -9.14 25.15
N LEU A 12 -21.24 -7.95 24.75
CA LEU A 12 -20.72 -7.26 23.56
C LEU A 12 -19.24 -6.93 23.71
N ALA A 13 -18.81 -6.47 24.89
CA ALA A 13 -17.41 -6.19 25.18
C ALA A 13 -16.52 -7.43 25.01
N PHE A 14 -16.96 -8.58 25.54
CA PHE A 14 -16.27 -9.85 25.37
C PHE A 14 -16.19 -10.29 23.91
N ILE A 15 -17.28 -10.14 23.14
CA ILE A 15 -17.29 -10.46 21.70
C ILE A 15 -16.28 -9.59 20.95
N PHE A 16 -16.26 -8.27 21.18
CA PHE A 16 -15.27 -7.39 20.56
C PHE A 16 -13.84 -7.78 20.94
N LEU A 17 -13.60 -8.07 22.23
CA LEU A 17 -12.29 -8.52 22.70
C LEU A 17 -11.86 -9.81 21.98
N ALA A 18 -12.72 -10.82 21.92
CA ALA A 18 -12.43 -12.09 21.26
C ALA A 18 -12.17 -11.92 19.76
N ILE A 19 -13.01 -11.13 19.07
CA ILE A 19 -12.82 -10.82 17.64
C ILE A 19 -11.50 -10.08 17.44
N SER A 20 -11.13 -9.16 18.33
CA SER A 20 -9.86 -8.42 18.19
C SER A 20 -8.68 -9.39 18.11
N LEU A 21 -8.62 -10.43 18.94
CA LEU A 21 -7.53 -11.41 18.97
C LEU A 21 -7.40 -12.24 17.68
N LEU A 22 -8.45 -12.32 16.86
CA LEU A 22 -8.44 -13.03 15.57
C LEU A 22 -7.92 -12.17 14.41
N VAL A 23 -7.70 -10.87 14.63
CA VAL A 23 -7.37 -9.92 13.58
C VAL A 23 -5.87 -9.72 13.43
N ASN A 24 -5.33 -10.10 12.26
CA ASN A 24 -3.90 -9.96 11.92
C ASN A 24 -3.46 -8.52 11.52
N ASN A 25 -4.30 -7.51 11.76
CA ASN A 25 -4.02 -6.12 11.38
C ASN A 25 -4.02 -5.24 12.62
N ASP A 26 -2.86 -4.66 12.95
CA ASP A 26 -2.66 -3.86 14.17
C ASP A 26 -3.64 -2.69 14.31
N ILE A 27 -3.99 -2.02 13.22
CA ILE A 27 -4.94 -0.89 13.25
C ILE A 27 -6.34 -1.39 13.58
N LYS A 28 -6.79 -2.45 12.89
CA LYS A 28 -8.12 -3.04 13.13
C LYS A 28 -8.21 -3.64 14.54
N PHE A 29 -7.16 -4.35 14.98
CA PHE A 29 -7.01 -4.87 16.33
C PHE A 29 -7.27 -3.78 17.37
N ARG A 30 -6.55 -2.64 17.24
CA ARG A 30 -6.66 -1.52 18.20
C ARG A 30 -8.03 -0.86 18.19
N TRP A 31 -8.65 -0.71 17.02
CA TRP A 31 -10.01 -0.16 16.92
C TRP A 31 -11.05 -1.06 17.59
N ILE A 32 -11.04 -2.36 17.27
CA ILE A 32 -11.99 -3.32 17.83
C ILE A 32 -11.78 -3.46 19.34
N ASN A 33 -10.53 -3.51 19.80
CA ASN A 33 -10.20 -3.56 21.23
C ASN A 33 -10.62 -2.27 21.96
N SER A 34 -10.55 -1.11 21.30
CA SER A 34 -11.06 0.15 21.86
C SER A 34 -12.58 0.14 21.99
N MET A 35 -13.31 -0.40 21.01
CA MET A 35 -14.77 -0.57 21.10
C MET A 35 -15.15 -1.53 22.23
N GLY A 36 -14.45 -2.65 22.37
CA GLY A 36 -14.64 -3.58 23.48
C GLY A 36 -14.36 -2.94 24.84
N GLY A 37 -13.27 -2.18 24.96
CA GLY A 37 -12.92 -1.43 26.17
C GLY A 37 -13.99 -0.41 26.55
N LEU A 38 -14.54 0.35 25.59
CA LEU A 38 -15.67 1.26 25.85
C LEU A 38 -16.90 0.50 26.37
N CYS A 39 -17.26 -0.63 25.76
CA CYS A 39 -18.36 -1.46 26.24
C CYS A 39 -18.12 -1.97 27.68
N PHE A 40 -16.88 -2.37 28.03
CA PHE A 40 -16.53 -2.76 29.41
C PHE A 40 -16.60 -1.58 30.39
N VAL A 41 -16.20 -0.37 29.99
CA VAL A 41 -16.33 0.84 30.82
C VAL A 41 -17.82 1.12 31.10
N PHE A 42 -18.66 1.13 30.06
CA PHE A 42 -20.11 1.31 30.23
C PHE A 42 -20.71 0.23 31.13
N TYR A 43 -20.36 -1.03 30.90
CA TYR A 43 -20.79 -2.15 31.73
C TYR A 43 -20.37 -1.98 33.21
N GLY A 44 -19.09 -1.64 33.44
CA GLY A 44 -18.53 -1.43 34.78
C GLY A 44 -19.23 -0.31 35.54
N ILE A 45 -19.64 0.77 34.86
CA ILE A 45 -20.43 1.86 35.45
C ILE A 45 -21.80 1.34 35.90
N LEU A 46 -22.50 0.57 35.04
CA LEU A 46 -23.84 0.05 35.36
C LEU A 46 -23.84 -0.86 36.59
N ILE A 47 -22.76 -1.61 36.83
CA ILE A 47 -22.63 -2.52 37.98
C ILE A 47 -21.79 -1.95 39.13
N ASN A 48 -21.39 -0.67 39.06
CA ASN A 48 -20.50 -0.01 40.02
C ASN A 48 -19.16 -0.75 40.28
N ALA A 49 -18.62 -1.42 39.26
CA ALA A 49 -17.36 -2.17 39.35
C ALA A 49 -16.17 -1.28 38.95
N PHE A 50 -15.67 -0.50 39.91
CA PHE A 50 -14.53 0.40 39.70
C PHE A 50 -13.29 -0.27 39.05
N PRO A 51 -12.87 -1.50 39.43
CA PRO A 51 -11.72 -2.15 38.79
C PRO A 51 -11.90 -2.39 37.29
N ILE A 52 -13.12 -2.70 36.83
CA ILE A 52 -13.43 -2.92 35.41
C ILE A 52 -13.36 -1.60 34.64
N ILE A 53 -13.91 -0.52 35.23
CA ILE A 53 -13.88 0.82 34.66
C ILE A 53 -12.42 1.28 34.46
N LEU A 54 -11.62 1.20 35.53
CA LEU A 54 -10.24 1.67 35.52
C LEU A 54 -9.38 0.93 34.50
N THR A 55 -9.42 -0.41 34.52
CA THR A 55 -8.60 -1.24 33.62
C THR A 55 -8.93 -1.00 32.15
N ASN A 56 -10.22 -0.93 31.80
CA ASN A 56 -10.64 -0.73 30.41
C ASN A 56 -10.47 0.72 29.93
N ALA A 57 -10.58 1.71 30.83
CA ALA A 57 -10.24 3.09 30.51
C ALA A 57 -8.74 3.23 30.17
N VAL A 58 -7.85 2.62 30.96
CA VAL A 58 -6.41 2.61 30.69
C VAL A 58 -6.11 1.89 29.37
N LEU A 59 -6.70 0.72 29.13
CA LEU A 59 -6.54 -0.01 27.86
C LEU A 59 -7.03 0.82 26.68
N PHE A 60 -8.16 1.51 26.80
CA PHE A 60 -8.65 2.41 25.75
C PHE A 60 -7.63 3.51 25.46
N SER A 61 -7.12 4.21 26.48
CA SER A 61 -6.09 5.25 26.31
C SER A 61 -4.83 4.72 25.64
N ILE A 62 -4.35 3.54 26.02
CA ILE A 62 -3.19 2.88 25.39
C ILE A 62 -3.46 2.58 23.92
N ASN A 63 -4.63 2.02 23.59
CA ASN A 63 -4.98 1.73 22.21
C ASN A 63 -5.01 3.02 21.36
N ILE A 64 -5.64 4.08 21.86
CA ILE A 64 -5.68 5.39 21.18
C ILE A 64 -4.28 5.97 21.00
N PHE A 65 -3.42 5.92 22.02
CA PHE A 65 -2.04 6.40 21.91
C PHE A 65 -1.27 5.68 20.78
N PHE A 66 -1.33 4.34 20.74
CA PHE A 66 -0.67 3.58 19.69
C PHE A 66 -1.31 3.80 18.31
N LEU A 67 -2.63 3.98 18.26
CA LEU A 67 -3.34 4.26 17.03
C LEU A 67 -2.87 5.60 16.43
N VAL A 68 -2.77 6.64 17.26
CA VAL A 68 -2.19 7.94 16.89
C VAL A 68 -0.74 7.77 16.44
N LYS A 69 0.08 6.99 17.16
CA LYS A 69 1.47 6.71 16.79
C LYS A 69 1.59 6.04 15.41
N ILE A 70 0.72 5.07 15.11
CA ILE A 70 0.70 4.36 13.82
C ILE A 70 0.27 5.31 12.70
N TYR A 71 -0.80 6.08 12.90
CA TYR A 71 -1.29 7.01 11.87
C TYR A 71 -0.34 8.19 11.62
N ARG A 72 0.47 8.58 12.62
CA ARG A 72 1.49 9.63 12.48
C ARG A 72 2.82 9.10 11.94
N ARG A 73 2.98 7.79 11.75
CA ARG A 73 4.23 7.23 11.21
C ARG A 73 4.40 7.73 9.78
N GLN A 74 5.44 8.53 9.58
CA GLN A 74 5.88 8.89 8.24
C GLN A 74 6.67 7.73 7.66
N GLU A 75 6.27 7.32 6.47
CA GLU A 75 6.92 6.24 5.74
C GLU A 75 8.00 6.87 4.87
N LYS A 76 9.20 6.27 4.88
CA LYS A 76 10.29 6.75 4.04
C LYS A 76 10.29 5.99 2.72
N PHE A 77 10.22 6.73 1.64
CA PHE A 77 10.35 6.19 0.30
C PHE A 77 11.72 6.53 -0.28
N ASP A 78 12.28 5.61 -1.05
CA ASP A 78 13.59 5.75 -1.68
C ASP A 78 13.59 5.07 -3.05
N LEU A 79 14.50 5.50 -3.92
CA LEU A 79 14.68 4.96 -5.27
C LEU A 79 16.09 4.38 -5.40
N VAL A 80 16.16 3.09 -5.74
CA VAL A 80 17.45 2.40 -5.94
C VAL A 80 17.53 1.93 -7.37
N GLU A 81 18.37 2.59 -8.17
CA GLU A 81 18.69 2.15 -9.52
C GLU A 81 19.40 0.79 -9.50
N PHE A 82 19.15 -0.01 -10.53
CA PHE A 82 19.81 -1.30 -10.68
C PHE A 82 20.16 -1.61 -12.13
N THR A 83 21.20 -2.41 -12.28
CA THR A 83 21.67 -2.98 -13.55
C THR A 83 21.26 -4.45 -13.66
N ASN A 84 21.38 -5.04 -14.85
CA ASN A 84 20.90 -6.41 -15.10
C ASN A 84 21.66 -7.51 -14.34
N ASP A 85 22.83 -7.20 -13.77
CA ASP A 85 23.63 -8.05 -12.89
C ASP A 85 23.20 -7.98 -11.41
N ALA A 86 22.21 -7.15 -11.06
CA ALA A 86 21.75 -7.01 -9.68
C ALA A 86 21.18 -8.33 -9.12
N VAL A 87 21.87 -8.91 -8.14
CA VAL A 87 21.58 -10.23 -7.55
C VAL A 87 20.17 -10.33 -6.94
N LEU A 88 19.65 -9.23 -6.39
CA LEU A 88 18.34 -9.23 -5.71
C LEU A 88 17.16 -9.32 -6.69
N VAL A 89 17.28 -8.71 -7.88
CA VAL A 89 16.16 -8.53 -8.82
C VAL A 89 15.63 -9.86 -9.35
N PRO A 90 16.45 -10.82 -9.81
CA PRO A 90 15.97 -12.14 -10.22
C PRO A 90 15.24 -12.87 -9.10
N LYS A 91 15.72 -12.77 -7.84
CA LYS A 91 15.08 -13.38 -6.68
C LYS A 91 13.72 -12.76 -6.40
N PHE A 92 13.62 -11.43 -6.47
CA PHE A 92 12.37 -10.69 -6.32
C PHE A 92 11.33 -11.08 -7.38
N LEU A 93 11.75 -11.09 -8.66
CA LEU A 93 10.88 -11.47 -9.78
C LEU A 93 10.42 -12.93 -9.68
N ALA A 94 11.30 -13.85 -9.28
CA ALA A 94 10.96 -15.25 -9.09
C ALA A 94 9.94 -15.44 -7.95
N PHE A 95 10.15 -14.75 -6.82
CA PHE A 95 9.25 -14.83 -5.67
C PHE A 95 7.83 -14.35 -6.00
N TYR A 96 7.70 -13.26 -6.77
CA TYR A 96 6.40 -12.68 -7.15
C TYR A 96 5.88 -13.15 -8.52
N ARG A 97 6.53 -14.13 -9.16
CA ARG A 97 6.29 -14.52 -10.56
C ARG A 97 4.81 -14.72 -10.91
N LYS A 98 4.06 -15.46 -10.09
CA LYS A 98 2.65 -15.77 -10.35
C LYS A 98 1.79 -14.50 -10.49
N ASP A 99 2.02 -13.54 -9.60
CA ASP A 99 1.26 -12.30 -9.56
C ASP A 99 1.79 -11.29 -10.59
N ILE A 100 3.09 -11.26 -10.86
CA ILE A 100 3.66 -10.50 -11.98
C ILE A 100 3.04 -10.97 -13.30
N GLN A 101 2.95 -12.28 -13.56
CA GLN A 101 2.37 -12.81 -14.80
C GLN A 101 0.89 -12.44 -14.98
N ALA A 102 0.14 -12.25 -13.88
CA ALA A 102 -1.25 -11.79 -13.94
C ALA A 102 -1.40 -10.30 -14.30
N TYR A 103 -0.32 -9.52 -14.20
CA TYR A 103 -0.31 -8.06 -14.45
C TYR A 103 0.47 -7.69 -15.71
N PHE A 104 1.63 -8.32 -15.90
CA PHE A 104 2.60 -8.09 -16.97
C PHE A 104 3.05 -9.43 -17.58
N PRO A 105 2.15 -10.18 -18.26
CA PRO A 105 2.46 -11.50 -18.81
C PRO A 105 3.58 -11.47 -19.86
N ASP A 106 3.67 -10.36 -20.59
CA ASP A 106 4.61 -10.14 -21.69
C ASP A 106 5.94 -9.49 -21.21
N PHE A 107 6.17 -9.43 -19.89
CA PHE A 107 7.35 -8.77 -19.33
C PHE A 107 8.64 -9.54 -19.64
N ILE A 108 9.56 -8.85 -20.29
CA ILE A 108 10.94 -9.27 -20.52
C ILE A 108 11.83 -8.13 -20.04
N MET A 109 12.87 -8.46 -19.26
CA MET A 109 13.84 -7.47 -18.79
C MET A 109 14.58 -6.91 -20.01
N PRO A 110 14.50 -5.60 -20.28
CA PRO A 110 15.21 -5.01 -21.40
C PRO A 110 16.70 -4.87 -21.06
N ASP A 111 17.55 -4.77 -22.09
CA ASP A 111 19.01 -4.69 -21.96
C ASP A 111 19.60 -3.55 -22.79
N LYS A 112 18.78 -2.55 -23.11
CA LYS A 112 19.21 -1.43 -23.95
C LYS A 112 19.90 -0.39 -23.06
N PRO A 113 21.05 0.17 -23.48
CA PRO A 113 21.61 1.36 -22.84
C PRO A 113 20.58 2.50 -22.80
N GLY A 114 20.46 3.16 -21.65
CA GLY A 114 19.48 4.24 -21.44
C GLY A 114 18.10 3.77 -20.95
N ASP A 115 17.88 2.47 -20.78
CA ASP A 115 16.72 1.97 -20.05
C ASP A 115 16.77 2.44 -18.59
N ILE A 116 15.62 2.80 -18.04
CA ILE A 116 15.48 3.17 -16.63
C ILE A 116 14.98 1.98 -15.83
N LYS A 117 15.70 1.65 -14.76
CA LYS A 117 15.50 0.47 -13.94
C LYS A 117 15.75 0.85 -12.49
N PHE A 118 14.71 0.83 -11.66
CA PHE A 118 14.87 1.08 -10.24
C PHE A 118 13.84 0.34 -9.41
N LEU A 119 14.20 0.14 -8.15
CA LEU A 119 13.33 -0.36 -7.09
C LEU A 119 12.83 0.84 -6.29
N VAL A 120 11.55 0.83 -5.94
CA VAL A 120 11.02 1.75 -4.93
C VAL A 120 11.05 1.04 -3.59
N LEU A 121 11.76 1.62 -2.63
CA LEU A 121 11.77 1.14 -1.25
C LEU A 121 10.69 1.86 -0.44
N ARG A 122 10.07 1.15 0.50
CA ARG A 122 9.20 1.70 1.54
C ARG A 122 9.72 1.19 2.88
N ASP A 123 10.30 2.10 3.66
CA ASP A 123 11.06 1.78 4.88
C ASP A 123 12.08 0.66 4.65
N ILE A 124 13.01 0.87 3.70
CA ILE A 124 14.07 -0.07 3.25
C ILE A 124 13.61 -1.37 2.58
N VAL A 125 12.31 -1.70 2.63
CA VAL A 125 11.75 -2.90 1.99
C VAL A 125 11.42 -2.59 0.53
N VAL A 126 11.81 -3.47 -0.39
CA VAL A 126 11.42 -3.37 -1.82
C VAL A 126 9.90 -3.45 -1.94
N ALA A 127 9.29 -2.33 -2.32
CA ALA A 127 7.86 -2.19 -2.45
C ALA A 127 7.39 -2.28 -3.91
N ASN A 128 8.24 -1.86 -4.84
CA ASN A 128 7.93 -1.90 -6.26
C ASN A 128 9.20 -2.04 -7.11
N ILE A 129 9.02 -2.63 -8.29
CA ILE A 129 9.99 -2.58 -9.38
C ILE A 129 9.40 -1.81 -10.56
N PHE A 130 10.16 -0.84 -11.05
CA PHE A 130 9.81 -0.05 -12.21
C PHE A 130 10.91 -0.19 -13.26
N VAL A 131 10.51 -0.57 -14.48
CA VAL A 131 11.40 -0.64 -15.64
C VAL A 131 10.70 -0.05 -16.85
N ALA A 132 11.40 0.81 -17.57
CA ALA A 132 10.94 1.34 -18.84
C ALA A 132 12.09 1.48 -19.83
N THR A 133 11.76 1.32 -21.12
CA THR A 133 12.68 1.64 -22.22
C THR A 133 12.45 3.08 -22.62
N VAL A 134 13.52 3.86 -22.78
CA VAL A 134 13.43 5.29 -23.11
C VAL A 134 13.85 5.54 -24.56
N ASP A 135 13.10 6.39 -25.26
CA ASP A 135 13.45 6.88 -26.60
C ASP A 135 14.21 8.22 -26.56
N GLU A 136 14.69 8.66 -27.71
CA GLU A 136 15.47 9.92 -27.85
C GLU A 136 14.65 11.18 -27.49
N ASN A 137 13.32 11.08 -27.49
CA ASN A 137 12.43 12.19 -27.15
C ASN A 137 12.15 12.29 -25.64
N GLY A 138 12.65 11.34 -24.84
CA GLY A 138 12.38 11.25 -23.41
C GLY A 138 11.04 10.58 -23.09
N ASN A 139 10.50 9.77 -23.99
CA ASN A 139 9.32 8.95 -23.72
C ASN A 139 9.75 7.62 -23.08
N ALA A 140 9.32 7.40 -21.84
CA ALA A 140 9.55 6.17 -21.10
C ALA A 140 8.38 5.18 -21.34
N PHE A 141 8.64 4.13 -22.11
CA PHE A 141 7.69 3.05 -22.37
C PHE A 141 7.80 1.98 -21.30
N VAL A 142 6.79 1.89 -20.43
CA VAL A 142 6.81 1.02 -19.26
C VAL A 142 6.80 -0.45 -19.67
N LYS A 143 7.76 -1.22 -19.16
CA LYS A 143 7.84 -2.68 -19.30
C LYS A 143 7.27 -3.39 -18.08
N ILE A 144 7.54 -2.86 -16.89
CA ILE A 144 6.91 -3.30 -15.65
C ILE A 144 6.80 -2.13 -14.68
N ASN A 145 5.66 -2.05 -14.00
CA ASN A 145 5.47 -1.20 -12.82
C ASN A 145 4.73 -2.04 -11.76
N TYR A 146 5.47 -2.90 -11.09
CA TYR A 146 4.91 -3.92 -10.23
C TYR A 146 5.10 -3.57 -8.76
N THR A 147 4.00 -3.21 -8.10
CA THR A 147 3.94 -3.04 -6.64
C THR A 147 3.49 -4.34 -5.99
N VAL A 148 4.24 -4.79 -4.97
CA VAL A 148 3.91 -6.02 -4.24
C VAL A 148 2.54 -5.90 -3.56
N PRO A 149 1.78 -7.01 -3.40
CA PRO A 149 0.38 -6.95 -2.94
C PRO A 149 0.15 -6.15 -1.66
N LYS A 150 1.06 -6.27 -0.67
CA LYS A 150 0.96 -5.57 0.62
C LYS A 150 1.02 -4.04 0.50
N TYR A 151 1.61 -3.49 -0.57
CA TYR A 151 1.82 -2.05 -0.75
C TYR A 151 0.98 -1.43 -1.88
N ARG A 152 -0.10 -2.10 -2.30
CA ARG A 152 -1.06 -1.60 -3.31
C ARG A 152 -2.07 -0.58 -2.73
N ASP A 153 -1.59 0.35 -1.92
CA ASP A 153 -2.37 1.41 -1.26
C ASP A 153 -2.21 2.80 -1.94
N TYR A 154 -1.75 2.79 -3.20
CA TYR A 154 -1.46 3.96 -4.04
C TYR A 154 -0.30 4.86 -3.58
N LYS A 155 0.26 4.67 -2.38
CA LYS A 155 1.34 5.54 -1.88
C LYS A 155 2.62 5.43 -2.70
N VAL A 156 3.00 4.20 -3.07
CA VAL A 156 4.18 3.95 -3.93
C VAL A 156 4.04 4.65 -5.29
N GLY A 157 2.85 4.64 -5.89
CA GLY A 157 2.62 5.30 -7.17
C GLY A 157 2.64 6.82 -7.06
N ARG A 158 2.08 7.39 -5.99
CA ARG A 158 2.16 8.84 -5.71
C ARG A 158 3.60 9.28 -5.49
N PHE A 159 4.35 8.54 -4.68
CA PHE A 159 5.78 8.78 -4.53
C PHE A 159 6.48 8.74 -5.90
N LEU A 160 6.24 7.71 -6.70
CA LEU A 160 6.88 7.54 -8.00
C LEU A 160 6.59 8.68 -8.99
N PHE A 161 5.32 9.07 -9.13
CA PHE A 161 4.87 9.95 -10.21
C PHE A 161 4.63 11.40 -9.80
N ASP A 162 4.68 11.72 -8.50
CA ASP A 162 4.48 13.07 -7.99
C ASP A 162 5.74 13.56 -7.26
N GLU A 163 6.23 12.84 -6.24
CA GLU A 163 7.45 13.23 -5.49
C GLU A 163 8.74 12.88 -6.26
N GLY A 164 8.76 11.75 -6.94
CA GLY A 164 9.85 11.24 -7.76
C GLY A 164 9.95 11.88 -9.14
N LYS A 165 9.14 12.91 -9.43
CA LYS A 165 9.19 13.64 -10.71
C LYS A 165 10.55 14.25 -10.98
N SER A 166 11.23 14.78 -9.97
CA SER A 166 12.57 15.35 -10.12
C SER A 166 13.58 14.30 -10.57
N PHE A 167 13.56 13.12 -9.96
CA PHE A 167 14.40 11.99 -10.38
C PHE A 167 14.12 11.58 -11.83
N LEU A 168 12.84 11.49 -12.22
CA LEU A 168 12.48 11.14 -13.59
C LEU A 168 12.93 12.23 -14.59
N ALA A 169 12.78 13.51 -14.23
CA ALA A 169 13.20 14.64 -15.05
C ALA A 169 14.74 14.71 -15.19
N GLU A 170 15.49 14.42 -14.13
CA GLU A 170 16.97 14.31 -14.16
C GLU A 170 17.45 13.20 -15.12
N LYS A 171 16.65 12.15 -15.30
CA LYS A 171 16.89 11.09 -16.29
C LYS A 171 16.42 11.47 -17.70
N GLY A 172 15.99 12.71 -17.92
CA GLY A 172 15.52 13.20 -19.22
C GLY A 172 14.12 12.73 -19.62
N ILE A 173 13.35 12.16 -18.68
CA ILE A 173 12.01 11.65 -18.97
C ILE A 173 11.02 12.80 -19.00
N LYS A 174 10.27 12.89 -20.09
CA LYS A 174 9.20 13.88 -20.30
C LYS A 174 7.82 13.26 -20.21
N LYS A 175 7.70 11.99 -20.64
CA LYS A 175 6.43 11.26 -20.68
C LYS A 175 6.61 9.83 -20.22
N ILE A 176 5.63 9.32 -19.50
CA ILE A 176 5.50 7.89 -19.19
C ILE A 176 4.32 7.34 -19.98
N ILE A 177 4.57 6.23 -20.67
CA ILE A 177 3.62 5.61 -21.61
C ILE A 177 3.45 4.13 -21.26
N TYR A 178 2.21 3.72 -21.03
CA TYR A 178 1.81 2.32 -21.00
C TYR A 178 1.13 1.97 -22.33
N THR A 179 1.77 1.11 -23.13
CA THR A 179 1.23 0.66 -24.42
C THR A 179 0.24 -0.49 -24.28
N SER A 180 0.30 -1.21 -23.15
CA SER A 180 -0.64 -2.29 -22.83
C SER A 180 -0.88 -2.36 -21.33
N VAL A 181 -2.15 -2.49 -20.93
CA VAL A 181 -2.55 -2.73 -19.54
C VAL A 181 -3.50 -3.93 -19.56
N ARG A 182 -3.02 -5.07 -19.05
CA ARG A 182 -3.76 -6.35 -19.10
C ARG A 182 -4.68 -6.56 -17.91
N ASN A 183 -4.35 -5.96 -16.77
CA ASN A 183 -5.03 -6.21 -15.50
C ASN A 183 -5.92 -5.02 -15.10
N PRO A 184 -7.22 -5.24 -14.81
CA PRO A 184 -8.15 -4.17 -14.43
C PRO A 184 -7.75 -3.39 -13.17
N ASP A 185 -7.15 -4.05 -12.17
CA ASP A 185 -6.68 -3.39 -10.95
C ASP A 185 -5.51 -2.45 -11.26
N HIS A 186 -4.64 -2.85 -12.19
CA HIS A 186 -3.56 -1.99 -12.66
C HIS A 186 -4.09 -0.81 -13.49
N GLU A 187 -5.10 -1.03 -14.33
CA GLU A 187 -5.77 0.05 -15.06
C GLU A 187 -6.38 1.07 -14.10
N LYS A 188 -7.07 0.62 -13.05
CA LYS A 188 -7.58 1.48 -11.99
C LYS A 188 -6.46 2.26 -11.33
N PHE A 189 -5.35 1.60 -11.00
CA PHE A 189 -4.16 2.26 -10.45
C PHE A 189 -3.64 3.38 -11.36
N ILE A 190 -3.41 3.09 -12.64
CA ILE A 190 -2.92 4.05 -13.64
C ILE A 190 -3.84 5.28 -13.73
N ARG A 191 -5.17 5.08 -13.74
CA ARG A 191 -6.15 6.17 -13.74
C ARG A 191 -6.10 7.02 -12.46
N VAL A 192 -5.99 6.39 -11.28
CA VAL A 192 -5.83 7.10 -10.00
C VAL A 192 -4.53 7.92 -9.98
N MET A 193 -3.47 7.43 -10.63
CA MET A 193 -2.20 8.15 -10.78
C MET A 193 -2.26 9.30 -11.80
N GLY A 194 -3.40 9.55 -12.45
CA GLY A 194 -3.61 10.69 -13.34
C GLY A 194 -3.19 10.46 -14.79
N PHE A 195 -2.94 9.21 -15.20
CA PHE A 195 -2.70 8.90 -16.60
C PHE A 195 -4.00 9.00 -17.41
N ARG A 196 -3.88 9.50 -18.64
CA ARG A 196 -4.99 9.66 -19.57
C ARG A 196 -4.87 8.65 -20.71
N LYS A 197 -6.02 8.15 -21.15
CA LYS A 197 -6.11 7.24 -22.29
C LYS A 197 -6.01 8.07 -23.57
N GLU A 198 -5.02 7.77 -24.40
CA GLU A 198 -4.76 8.42 -25.68
C GLU A 198 -4.57 7.36 -26.77
N THR A 199 -4.81 7.71 -28.03
CA THR A 199 -4.57 6.80 -29.16
C THR A 199 -3.26 7.21 -29.83
N VAL A 200 -2.29 6.30 -29.84
CA VAL A 200 -0.99 6.47 -30.53
C VAL A 200 -0.85 5.30 -31.50
N ASP A 201 -0.69 5.60 -32.79
CA ASP A 201 -0.52 4.61 -33.86
C ASP A 201 -1.58 3.48 -33.84
N ASN A 202 -2.86 3.86 -33.75
CA ASN A 202 -4.02 2.96 -33.63
C ASN A 202 -4.06 2.07 -32.36
N ASN A 203 -3.11 2.23 -31.44
CA ASN A 203 -3.11 1.54 -30.16
C ASN A 203 -3.56 2.50 -29.05
N SER A 204 -4.37 1.97 -28.13
CA SER A 204 -4.78 2.75 -26.98
C SER A 204 -3.75 2.67 -25.87
N CYS A 205 -3.13 3.81 -25.56
CA CYS A 205 -2.07 3.95 -24.58
C CYS A 205 -2.57 4.76 -23.37
N TYR A 206 -1.91 4.58 -22.23
CA TYR A 206 -2.06 5.49 -21.08
C TYR A 206 -0.82 6.36 -20.95
N ILE A 207 -1.01 7.68 -20.92
CA ILE A 207 0.07 8.66 -20.96
C ILE A 207 -0.03 9.60 -19.76
N LYS A 208 1.12 9.90 -19.15
CA LYS A 208 1.28 10.96 -18.14
C LYS A 208 2.53 11.77 -18.47
N ASN A 209 2.38 13.09 -18.51
CA ASN A 209 3.52 14.00 -18.58
C ASN A 209 4.13 14.15 -17.19
N ILE A 210 5.46 14.17 -17.11
CA ILE A 210 6.21 14.36 -15.86
C ILE A 210 6.34 15.85 -15.55
#